data_AF-A0A1U7GC26-F1
#
_entry.id   AF-A0A1U7GC26-F1
#
_cell.length_a   1.000
_cell.length_b   1.000
_cell.length_c   1.000
_cell.angle_alpha   90.00
_cell.angle_beta   90.00
_cell.angle_gamma   90.00
#
_symmetry.space_group_name_H-M   'P 1'
#
loop_
_entity.id
_entity.type
_entity.pdbx_description
1 polymer ?
#
loop_
_entity_poly.entity_id
_entity_poly.type
_entity_poly.pdbx_seq_one_letter_code
_entity_poly.pdbx_strand_id
1 'polypeptide(L)'
;MAVPEDSPLLSELIGQVIVVDLISTYACLGVLTGFDPLFLDLRDADLHDFRDGAATREVYVYESATLGIRPNRERVLLRLADVVAVSRLSDVATG
;
A
#
# COMPACT_ATOMS: atom_id res chain seq x y z
N MET A 1 -14.48 13.13 21.52
CA MET A 1 -13.07 12.70 21.43
C MET A 1 -12.70 12.82 19.97
N ALA A 2 -11.92 13.84 19.60
CA ALA A 2 -11.56 14.05 18.20
C ALA A 2 -10.68 12.88 17.76
N VAL A 3 -11.16 12.14 16.77
CA VAL A 3 -10.34 11.21 16.01
C VAL A 3 -9.31 12.06 15.28
N PRO A 4 -8.03 11.68 15.14
CA PRO A 4 -7.10 12.49 14.37
C PRO A 4 -7.61 12.50 12.92
N GLU A 5 -8.24 13.60 12.52
CA GLU A 5 -8.68 13.82 11.14
C GLU A 5 -7.47 13.93 10.21
N ASP A 6 -6.30 14.27 10.77
CA ASP A 6 -5.02 14.35 10.08
C ASP A 6 -3.96 13.53 10.84
N SER A 7 -3.40 12.52 10.20
CA SER A 7 -2.17 11.86 10.63
C SER A 7 -1.01 12.48 9.85
N PRO A 8 -0.15 13.31 10.46
CA PRO A 8 0.97 13.94 9.74
C PRO A 8 1.86 12.91 9.03
N LEU A 9 2.05 11.73 9.65
CA LEU A 9 2.81 10.63 9.08
C LEU A 9 2.21 10.10 7.77
N LEU A 10 0.87 9.99 7.69
CA LEU A 10 0.20 9.55 6.45
C LEU A 10 0.06 10.71 5.45
N SER A 11 -0.12 11.94 5.94
CA SER A 11 -0.18 13.14 5.09
C SER A 11 1.11 13.33 4.28
N GLU A 12 2.27 12.99 4.85
CA GLU A 12 3.57 13.00 4.15
C GLU A 12 3.69 11.96 3.01
N LEU A 13 2.76 11.02 2.92
CA LEU A 13 2.72 9.98 1.89
C LEU A 13 1.68 10.25 0.78
N ILE A 14 0.87 11.30 0.92
CA ILE A 14 -0.12 11.67 -0.11
C ILE A 14 0.58 11.99 -1.44
N GLY A 15 0.04 11.44 -2.52
CA GLY A 15 0.58 11.54 -3.88
C GLY A 15 1.74 10.59 -4.16
N GLN A 16 2.22 9.85 -3.16
CA GLN A 16 3.30 8.88 -3.33
C GLN A 16 2.75 7.51 -3.69
N VAL A 17 3.52 6.74 -4.46
CA VAL A 17 3.29 5.30 -4.59
C VAL A 17 3.77 4.63 -3.31
N ILE A 18 2.86 3.96 -2.61
CA ILE A 18 3.12 3.30 -1.34
C ILE A 18 2.98 1.78 -1.46
N VAL A 19 3.65 1.08 -0.55
CA VAL A 19 3.43 -0.33 -0.24
C VAL A 19 2.62 -0.39 1.05
N VAL A 20 1.55 -1.18 1.05
CA VAL A 20 0.71 -1.45 2.22
C VAL A 20 0.73 -2.95 2.52
N ASP A 21 1.34 -3.30 3.64
CA ASP A 21 1.32 -4.66 4.16
C ASP A 21 0.08 -4.88 5.00
N LEU A 22 -0.69 -5.90 4.67
CA LEU A 22 -1.89 -6.28 5.42
C LEU A 22 -1.59 -7.47 6.34
N ILE A 23 -2.35 -7.59 7.42
CA ILE A 23 -2.27 -8.72 8.35
C ILE A 23 -2.68 -10.05 7.67
N SER A 24 -3.52 -9.96 6.64
CA SER A 24 -3.92 -11.07 5.78
C SER A 24 -2.84 -11.47 4.77
N THR A 25 -3.12 -12.45 3.89
CA THR A 25 -2.26 -12.86 2.77
C THR A 25 -2.19 -11.86 1.62
N TYR A 26 -2.63 -10.61 1.83
CA TYR A 26 -2.62 -9.59 0.80
C TYR A 26 -1.50 -8.56 1.03
N ALA A 27 -1.05 -7.93 -0.04
CA ALA A 27 -0.35 -6.65 -0.03
C ALA A 27 -0.95 -5.75 -1.11
N CYS A 28 -0.88 -4.43 -0.91
CA CYS A 28 -1.40 -3.48 -1.87
C CYS A 28 -0.34 -2.43 -2.20
N LEU A 29 -0.14 -2.16 -3.48
CA LEU A 29 0.67 -1.04 -3.95
C LEU A 29 -0.22 -0.07 -4.71
N GLY A 30 0.07 1.23 -4.64
CA GLY A 30 -0.69 2.24 -5.39
C GLY A 30 -0.40 3.66 -4.91
N VAL A 31 -0.99 4.65 -5.57
CA VAL A 31 -0.86 6.06 -5.17
C VAL A 31 -1.78 6.34 -4.00
N LEU A 32 -1.24 6.76 -2.85
CA LEU A 32 -2.07 7.21 -1.74
C LEU A 32 -2.70 8.57 -2.08
N THR A 33 -4.02 8.64 -2.16
CA THR A 33 -4.74 9.88 -2.50
C THR A 33 -5.44 10.53 -1.31
N GLY A 34 -5.63 9.78 -0.23
CA GLY A 34 -6.24 10.27 1.00
C GLY A 34 -6.33 9.17 2.04
N PHE A 35 -6.79 9.54 3.21
CA PHE A 35 -7.18 8.60 4.25
C PHE A 35 -8.26 9.26 5.12
N ASP A 36 -9.01 8.41 5.81
CA ASP A 36 -9.93 8.81 6.87
C ASP A 36 -9.66 7.95 8.12
N PRO A 37 -10.42 8.10 9.21
CA PRO A 37 -10.23 7.28 10.41
C PRO A 37 -10.29 5.75 10.23
N LEU A 38 -10.83 5.28 9.11
CA LEU A 38 -11.13 3.88 8.85
C LEU A 38 -10.38 3.33 7.64
N PHE A 39 -10.07 4.16 6.65
CA PHE A 39 -9.59 3.71 5.36
C PHE A 39 -8.40 4.52 4.82
N LEU A 40 -7.51 3.83 4.13
CA LEU A 40 -6.62 4.43 3.14
C LEU A 40 -7.30 4.40 1.76
N ASP A 41 -7.18 5.48 1.00
CA ASP A 41 -7.68 5.58 -0.37
C ASP A 41 -6.53 5.56 -1.38
N LEU A 42 -6.40 4.43 -2.10
CA LEU A 42 -5.36 4.23 -3.09
C LEU A 42 -5.93 4.25 -4.51
N ARG A 43 -5.22 4.90 -5.43
CA ARG A 43 -5.48 4.89 -6.88
C ARG A 43 -4.43 4.11 -7.64
N ASP A 44 -4.82 3.61 -8.82
CA ASP A 44 -3.96 2.83 -9.71
C ASP A 44 -3.27 1.68 -8.95
N ALA A 45 -4.09 0.91 -8.24
CA ALA A 45 -3.63 -0.01 -7.22
C ALA A 45 -3.47 -1.44 -7.75
N ASP A 46 -2.43 -2.11 -7.25
CA ASP A 46 -2.21 -3.55 -7.40
C ASP A 46 -2.43 -4.23 -6.04
N LEU A 47 -3.61 -4.80 -5.86
CA LEU A 47 -3.92 -5.64 -4.71
C LEU A 47 -3.58 -7.08 -5.04
N HIS A 48 -2.57 -7.62 -4.37
CA HIS A 48 -2.02 -8.95 -4.64
C HIS A 48 -2.31 -9.91 -3.50
N ASP A 49 -2.69 -11.16 -3.83
CA ASP A 49 -2.92 -12.24 -2.87
C ASP A 49 -1.83 -13.30 -3.00
N PHE A 50 -1.20 -13.65 -1.88
CA PHE A 50 -0.07 -14.59 -1.84
C PHE A 50 -0.48 -16.04 -1.54
N ARG A 51 -1.78 -16.39 -1.53
CA ARG A 51 -2.23 -17.75 -1.20
C ARG A 51 -1.85 -18.83 -2.22
N ASP A 52 -1.96 -18.51 -3.51
CA ASP A 52 -1.81 -19.50 -4.60
C ASP A 52 -0.56 -19.24 -5.47
N GLY A 53 0.23 -18.21 -5.14
CA GLY A 53 1.41 -17.79 -5.89
C GLY A 53 2.73 -18.28 -5.30
N ALA A 54 3.76 -18.43 -6.14
CA ALA A 54 5.12 -18.80 -5.71
C ALA A 54 5.96 -17.59 -5.25
N ALA A 55 5.53 -16.36 -5.56
CA ALA A 55 6.25 -15.16 -5.18
C ALA A 55 6.07 -14.87 -3.69
N THR A 56 7.16 -14.55 -2.99
CA THR A 56 7.07 -14.01 -1.62
C THR A 56 6.71 -12.52 -1.68
N ARG A 57 6.22 -11.96 -0.56
CA ARG A 57 6.00 -10.50 -0.45
C ARG A 57 7.27 -9.71 -0.79
N GLU A 58 8.41 -10.15 -0.29
CA GLU A 58 9.71 -9.52 -0.53
C GLU A 58 10.04 -9.45 -2.02
N VAL A 59 9.91 -10.58 -2.73
CA VAL A 59 10.17 -10.64 -4.17
C VAL A 59 9.18 -9.76 -4.94
N TYR A 60 7.89 -9.82 -4.61
CA TYR A 60 6.87 -9.01 -5.26
C TYR A 60 7.11 -7.50 -5.09
N VAL A 61 7.44 -7.05 -3.89
CA VAL A 61 7.71 -5.63 -3.60
C VAL A 61 9.00 -5.17 -4.28
N TYR A 62 10.05 -5.99 -4.25
CA TYR A 62 11.31 -5.72 -4.96
C TYR A 62 11.11 -5.59 -6.47
N GLU A 63 10.40 -6.55 -7.08
CA GLU A 63 10.09 -6.52 -8.51
C GLU A 63 9.23 -5.31 -8.88
N SER A 64 8.25 -4.96 -8.05
CA SER A 64 7.41 -3.77 -8.26
C SER A 64 8.21 -2.46 -8.17
N ALA A 65 9.16 -2.38 -7.24
CA ALA A 65 10.06 -1.23 -7.13
C ALA A 65 11.02 -1.13 -8.33
N THR A 66 11.43 -2.26 -8.89
CA THR A 66 12.40 -2.32 -9.99
C THR A 66 11.76 -2.14 -11.38
N LEU A 67 10.58 -2.75 -11.58
CA LEU A 67 9.91 -2.84 -12.88
C LEU A 67 8.68 -1.93 -12.98
N GLY A 68 8.27 -1.31 -11.88
CA GLY A 68 7.02 -0.58 -11.75
C GLY A 68 5.85 -1.47 -11.33
N ILE A 69 4.84 -0.83 -10.74
CA ILE A 69 3.59 -1.48 -10.34
C ILE A 69 2.74 -1.86 -11.56
N ARG A 70 1.92 -2.90 -11.43
CA ARG A 70 0.95 -3.32 -12.46
C ARG A 70 -0.48 -3.18 -11.93
N PRO A 71 -1.08 -1.98 -12.04
CA PRO A 71 -2.40 -1.72 -11.48
C PRO A 71 -3.42 -2.74 -11.97
N ASN A 72 -4.15 -3.35 -11.03
CA ASN A 72 -5.21 -4.30 -11.31
C ASN A 72 -6.59 -3.78 -10.84
N ARG A 73 -6.62 -2.62 -10.18
CA ARG A 73 -7.80 -1.89 -9.69
C ARG A 73 -7.57 -0.39 -9.87
N GLU A 74 -8.56 0.33 -10.38
CA GLU A 74 -8.50 1.80 -10.50
C GLU A 74 -8.48 2.49 -9.12
N ARG A 75 -9.20 1.93 -8.15
CA ARG A 75 -9.28 2.44 -6.78
C ARG A 75 -9.45 1.31 -5.76
N VAL A 76 -8.79 1.42 -4.61
CA VAL A 76 -8.91 0.49 -3.49
C VAL A 76 -9.05 1.27 -2.18
N LEU A 77 -10.02 0.87 -1.36
CA LEU A 77 -10.16 1.33 0.03
C LEU A 77 -9.63 0.24 0.96
N LEU A 78 -8.53 0.51 1.65
CA LEU A 78 -7.92 -0.44 2.58
C LEU A 78 -8.31 -0.10 4.00
N ARG A 79 -8.85 -1.07 4.74
CA ARG A 79 -9.21 -0.88 6.15
C ARG A 79 -7.95 -0.70 6.98
N LEU A 80 -7.82 0.44 7.67
CA LEU A 80 -6.67 0.75 8.53
C LEU A 80 -6.45 -0.29 9.63
N ALA A 81 -7.53 -0.90 10.14
CA ALA A 81 -7.45 -1.94 11.17
C ALA A 81 -6.73 -3.22 10.69
N ASP A 82 -6.60 -3.44 9.38
CA ASP A 82 -5.93 -4.60 8.80
C ASP A 82 -4.53 -4.27 8.28
N VAL A 83 -4.10 -2.99 8.37
CA VAL A 83 -2.77 -2.52 7.94
C VAL A 83 -1.74 -2.80 9.02
N VAL A 84 -0.65 -3.46 8.63
CA VAL A 84 0.52 -3.72 9.48
C VAL A 84 1.57 -2.64 9.30
N ALA A 85 1.85 -2.25 8.06
CA ALA A 85 2.86 -1.25 7.74
C ALA A 85 2.52 -0.50 6.44
N VAL A 86 3.06 0.72 6.33
CA VAL A 86 3.02 1.53 5.12
C VAL A 86 4.43 2.08 4.87
N SER A 87 4.92 1.97 3.64
CA SER A 87 6.19 2.57 3.20
C SER A 87 6.04 3.17 1.81
N ARG A 88 6.95 4.07 1.42
CA ARG A 88 7.03 4.50 0.02
C ARG A 88 7.65 3.38 -0.79
N LEU A 89 7.14 3.15 -2.00
CA LEU A 89 7.76 2.20 -2.92
C LEU A 89 9.19 2.63 -3.28
N SER A 90 9.46 3.94 -3.32
CA SER A 90 10.79 4.50 -3.57
C SER A 90 11.84 4.17 -2.50
N ASP A 91 11.39 3.81 -1.29
CA ASP A 91 12.28 3.53 -0.16
C ASP A 91 12.59 2.02 -0.05
N VAL A 92 12.02 1.20 -0.94
CA VAL A 92 12.35 -0.22 -1.05
C VAL A 92 13.79 -0.37 -1.52
N ALA A 93 14.62 -1.02 -0.71
CA ALA A 93 16.00 -1.31 -1.07
C ALA A 93 16.04 -2.20 -2.32
N THR A 94 16.57 -1.64 -3.41
CA THR A 94 16.69 -2.30 -4.71
C THR A 94 18.15 -2.65 -5.07
N GLY A 95 19.10 -2.35 -4.18
CA GLY A 95 20.53 -2.62 -4.32
C GLY A 95 21.29 -2.53 -3.01
#